data_AF-A0A4S8KY15-F1
#
_entry.id   AF-A0A4S8KY15-F1
#
_cell.length_a   1.000
_cell.length_b   1.000
_cell.length_c   1.000
_cell.angle_alpha   90.00
_cell.angle_beta   90.00
_cell.angle_gamma   90.00
#
_symmetry.space_group_name_H-M   'P 1'
#
loop_
_entity.id
_entity.type
_entity.pdbx_description
1 polymer ?
#
loop_
_entity_poly.entity_id
_entity_poly.type
_entity_poly.pdbx_seq_one_letter_code
_entity_poly.pdbx_strand_id
1 'polypeptide(L)' 'SKPEVNFPPSPAAEKLIHKIMTDWTESFSPRNLEEIGCAVCGQLKPCINM' A
#
# COMPACT_ATOMS: atom_id res chain seq x y z
N SER A 1 17.75 -27.49 18.17
CA SER A 1 18.79 -26.84 17.36
C SER A 1 18.20 -25.56 16.76
N LYS A 2 18.98 -24.47 16.70
CA LYS A 2 18.54 -23.26 16.00
C LYS A 2 18.52 -23.56 14.50
N PRO A 3 17.44 -23.25 13.75
CA PRO A 3 17.46 -23.46 12.31
C PRO A 3 18.60 -22.64 11.71
N GLU A 4 19.39 -23.27 10.85
CA GLU A 4 20.41 -22.56 10.07
C GLU A 4 19.68 -21.56 9.16
N VAL A 5 19.85 -20.28 9.46
CA VAL A 5 19.36 -19.20 8.62
C VAL A 5 20.38 -19.03 7.51
N ASN A 6 20.05 -19.49 6.31
CA ASN A 6 20.88 -19.24 5.13
C ASN A 6 20.94 -17.73 4.90
N PHE A 7 22.16 -17.18 4.96
CA PHE A 7 22.44 -15.78 4.67
C PHE A 7 23.39 -15.66 3.46
N PRO A 8 23.02 -14.88 2.43
CA PRO A 8 21.75 -14.15 2.32
C PRO A 8 20.56 -15.11 2.16
N PRO A 9 19.36 -14.67 2.57
CA PRO A 9 18.16 -15.43 2.27
C PRO A 9 18.00 -15.57 0.75
N SER A 10 17.34 -16.63 0.32
CA SER A 10 16.94 -16.76 -1.07
C SER A 10 16.02 -15.58 -1.46
N PRO A 11 16.06 -15.12 -2.72
CA PRO A 11 15.16 -14.08 -3.20
C PRO A 11 13.70 -14.45 -2.94
N ALA A 12 12.87 -13.42 -2.71
CA ALA A 12 11.43 -13.59 -2.61
C ALA A 12 10.87 -14.20 -3.90
N ALA A 13 9.77 -14.95 -3.79
CA ALA A 13 9.08 -15.47 -4.96
C ALA A 13 8.64 -14.31 -5.87
N GLU A 14 8.80 -14.48 -7.19
CA GLU A 14 8.46 -13.46 -8.18
C GLU A 14 7.02 -12.93 -8.01
N LYS A 15 6.06 -13.82 -7.72
CA LYS A 15 4.67 -13.46 -7.43
C LYS A 15 4.54 -12.47 -6.26
N LEU A 16 5.34 -12.63 -5.21
CA LEU A 16 5.33 -11.73 -4.05
C LEU A 16 5.89 -10.36 -4.42
N ILE A 17 6.97 -10.34 -5.21
CA ILE A 17 7.58 -9.09 -5.69
C ILE A 17 6.56 -8.30 -6.53
N HIS A 18 5.93 -8.94 -7.52
CA HIS A 18 4.91 -8.30 -8.35
C HIS A 18 3.70 -7.85 -7.53
N LYS A 19 3.27 -8.65 -6.54
CA LYS A 19 2.18 -8.26 -5.64
C LYS A 19 2.51 -6.98 -4.86
N ILE A 20 3.71 -6.90 -4.27
CA ILE A 20 4.15 -5.71 -3.53
C ILE A 20 4.12 -4.47 -4.44
N MET A 21 4.67 -4.59 -5.65
CA MET A 21 4.69 -3.50 -6.61
C MET A 21 3.27 -3.07 -7.03
N THR A 22 2.41 -4.04 -7.36
CA THR A 22 1.04 -3.79 -7.81
C THR A 22 0.20 -3.15 -6.70
N ASP A 23 0.22 -3.74 -5.50
CA ASP A 23 -0.52 -3.24 -4.33
C ASP A 23 -0.09 -1.80 -4.01
N TRP A 24 1.21 -1.49 -4.10
CA TRP A 24 1.71 -0.13 -3.93
C TRP A 24 1.15 0.82 -4.98
N THR A 25 1.29 0.51 -6.27
CA THR A 25 0.77 1.37 -7.35
C THR A 25 -0.74 1.58 -7.23
N GLU A 26 -1.49 0.54 -6.88
CA GLU A 26 -2.93 0.63 -6.71
C GLU A 26 -3.35 1.50 -5.53
N SER A 27 -2.60 1.47 -4.41
CA SER A 27 -2.84 2.36 -3.28
C SER A 27 -2.72 3.86 -3.63
N PHE A 28 -1.91 4.20 -4.64
CA PHE A 28 -1.75 5.56 -5.16
C PHE A 28 -2.67 5.88 -6.35
N SER A 29 -3.65 5.03 -6.65
CA SER A 29 -4.64 5.37 -7.67
C SER A 29 -5.40 6.65 -7.27
N PRO A 30 -5.76 7.54 -8.22
CA PRO A 30 -6.43 8.80 -7.90
C PRO A 30 -7.69 8.63 -7.04
N ARG A 31 -8.43 7.54 -7.25
CA ARG A 31 -9.63 7.21 -6.47
C ARG A 31 -9.36 7.01 -4.97
N ASN A 32 -8.14 6.63 -4.60
CA ASN A 32 -7.73 6.44 -3.21
C ASN A 32 -7.12 7.69 -2.58
N LEU A 33 -6.82 8.72 -3.40
CA LEU A 33 -6.14 9.95 -2.99
C LEU A 33 -7.04 11.19 -3.08
N GLU A 34 -8.16 11.12 -3.81
CA GLU A 34 -9.07 12.25 -3.98
C GLU A 34 -9.69 12.64 -2.63
N GLU A 35 -9.63 13.94 -2.31
CA GLU A 35 -10.10 14.49 -1.04
C GLU A 35 -11.16 15.58 -1.27
N ILE A 36 -12.11 15.67 -0.33
CA ILE A 36 -13.10 16.75 -0.27
C ILE A 36 -12.94 17.54 1.02
N GLY A 37 -13.11 18.86 0.94
CA GLY A 37 -13.16 19.74 2.10
C GLY A 37 -14.56 19.87 2.69
N CYS A 38 -14.68 19.77 4.01
CA CYS A 38 -15.92 20.13 4.71
C CYS A 38 -16.02 21.65 4.86
N ALA A 39 -17.08 22.26 4.31
CA ALA A 39 -17.32 23.70 4.44
C ALA A 39 -17.64 24.15 5.89
N VAL A 40 -18.01 23.23 6.78
CA VAL A 40 -18.37 23.55 8.18
C VAL A 40 -17.15 23.51 9.09
N CYS A 41 -16.35 22.43 9.04
CA CYS A 41 -15.21 22.24 9.93
C CYS A 41 -13.83 22.45 9.27
N GLY A 42 -13.79 22.66 7.95
CA GLY A 42 -12.54 22.88 7.20
C GLY A 42 -11.66 21.65 7.03
N GLN A 43 -12.09 20.48 7.47
CA GLN A 43 -11.29 19.25 7.36
C GLN A 43 -11.39 18.64 5.97
N LEU A 44 -10.26 18.17 5.45
CA LEU A 44 -10.21 17.30 4.28
C LEU A 44 -10.57 15.86 4.69
N LYS A 45 -11.31 15.16 3.84
CA LYS A 45 -11.67 13.75 3.99
C LYS A 45 -11.51 13.03 2.65
N PRO A 46 -11.12 11.74 2.64
CA PRO A 46 -11.14 10.94 1.41
C PRO A 46 -12.54 10.90 0.79
N CYS A 47 -12.61 11.03 -0.53
CA CYS A 47 -13.88 11.00 -1.27
C CYS A 47 -14.59 9.63 -1.23
N ILE A 48 -13.87 8.56 -0.88
CA ILE A 48 -14.38 7.17 -0.86
C ILE A 48 -15.43 6.87 0.22
N ASN A 49 -15.67 7.79 1.16
CA ASN A 49 -16.59 7.62 2.29
C ASN A 49 -17.77 8.60 2.27
N MET A 50 -18.09 9.18 1.10
CA MET A 50 -19.29 10.02 0.92
C MET A 50 -20.49 9.23 0.43
#